data_AF-A0A935HA42-F1
#
_entry.id   AF-A0A935HA42-F1
#
_cell.length_a   1.000
_cell.length_b   1.000
_cell.length_c   1.000
_cell.angle_alpha   90.00
_cell.angle_beta   90.00
_cell.angle_gamma   90.00
#
_symmetry.space_group_name_H-M   'P 1'
#
loop_
_entity.id
_entity.type
_entity.pdbx_description
1 polymer ?
#
loop_
_entity_poly.entity_id
_entity_poly.type
_entity_poly.pdbx_seq_one_letter_code
_entity_poly.pdbx_strand_id
1 'polypeptide(L)' 'MWERTSSPFAPYPGFAPGPYHAYSQPWFGDHRELRGGAFATHARMHHPCYRNFFQPHRTDVFAGFRTVASR' A
#
# COMPACT_ATOMS: atom_id res chain seq x y z
N MET A 1 -4.32 11.88 1.90
CA MET A 1 -4.99 10.64 2.34
C MET A 1 -4.31 9.51 1.59
N TRP A 2 -4.23 8.31 2.17
CA TRP A 2 -3.77 7.16 1.39
C TRP A 2 -4.71 6.92 0.20
N GLU A 3 -4.17 6.68 -0.98
CA GLU A 3 -4.95 6.49 -2.19
C GLU A 3 -5.03 5.01 -2.53
N ARG A 4 -6.23 4.43 -2.50
CA ARG A 4 -6.45 3.04 -2.90
C ARG A 4 -6.18 2.86 -4.39
N THR A 5 -5.43 1.81 -4.71
CA THR A 5 -5.17 1.38 -6.09
C THR A 5 -5.95 0.10 -6.41
N SER A 6 -6.14 -0.18 -7.70
CA SER A 6 -6.69 -1.47 -8.15
C SER A 6 -5.69 -2.63 -8.03
N SER A 7 -4.41 -2.34 -7.77
CA SER A 7 -3.34 -3.33 -7.71
C SER A 7 -3.42 -4.19 -6.43
N PRO A 8 -3.27 -5.52 -6.55
CA PRO A 8 -3.06 -6.37 -5.38
C PRO A 8 -1.72 -6.04 -4.73
N PHE A 9 -1.63 -6.15 -3.40
CA PHE A 9 -0.34 -6.12 -2.74
C PHE A 9 0.38 -7.44 -3.03
N ALA A 10 1.35 -7.38 -3.96
CA ALA A 10 2.10 -8.53 -4.44
C ALA A 10 3.62 -8.26 -4.38
N PRO A 11 4.48 -9.29 -4.32
CA PRO A 11 5.91 -9.09 -4.43
C PRO A 11 6.26 -8.51 -5.81
N TYR A 12 7.23 -7.59 -5.85
CA TYR A 12 7.86 -7.23 -7.11
C TYR A 12 8.79 -8.35 -7.58
N PRO A 13 9.11 -8.43 -8.89
CA PRO A 13 10.12 -9.35 -9.39
C PRO A 13 11.42 -9.20 -8.61
N GLY A 14 11.96 -10.32 -8.12
CA GLY A 14 13.19 -10.34 -7.31
C GLY A 14 13.01 -9.91 -5.84
N PHE A 15 11.77 -9.82 -5.34
CA PHE A 15 11.54 -9.56 -3.91
C PHE A 15 12.25 -10.60 -3.03
N ALA A 16 13.05 -10.09 -2.10
CA ALA A 16 13.60 -10.84 -0.98
C ALA A 16 13.22 -10.11 0.32
N PRO A 17 12.71 -10.81 1.35
CA PRO A 17 12.39 -10.18 2.62
C PRO A 17 13.64 -9.63 3.29
N GLY A 18 13.51 -8.47 3.92
CA GLY A 18 14.53 -7.95 4.84
C GLY A 18 14.53 -8.71 6.18
N PRO A 19 15.33 -8.26 7.15
CA PRO A 19 15.45 -8.92 8.46
C PRO A 19 14.11 -9.13 9.18
N TYR A 20 13.15 -8.23 8.98
CA TYR A 20 11.78 -8.41 9.43
C TYR A 20 10.94 -9.12 8.36
N HIS A 21 11.09 -10.44 8.28
CA HIS A 21 10.45 -11.28 7.25
C HIS A 21 8.91 -11.13 7.19
N ALA A 22 8.26 -10.98 8.35
CA ALA A 22 6.81 -10.88 8.44
C ALA A 22 6.25 -9.48 8.09
N TYR A 23 7.10 -8.51 7.73
CA TYR A 23 6.64 -7.14 7.44
C TYR A 23 5.72 -7.07 6.21
N SER A 24 6.05 -7.81 5.14
CA SER A 24 5.30 -7.75 3.87
C SER A 24 4.78 -9.12 3.42
N GLN A 25 5.60 -10.15 3.55
CA GLN A 25 5.34 -11.46 2.95
C GLN A 25 4.00 -12.10 3.34
N PRO A 26 3.55 -12.05 4.60
CA PRO A 26 2.27 -12.65 5.00
C PRO A 26 1.04 -11.96 4.40
N TRP A 27 1.19 -10.72 3.93
CA TRP A 27 0.07 -9.87 3.51
C TRP A 27 -0.14 -9.86 1.99
N PHE A 28 0.66 -10.63 1.25
CA PHE A 28 0.49 -10.73 -0.20
C PHE A 28 -0.78 -11.49 -0.58
N GLY A 29 -1.51 -10.99 -1.58
CA GLY A 29 -2.70 -11.65 -2.16
C GLY A 29 -4.04 -11.01 -1.77
N ASP A 30 -4.44 -11.13 -0.51
CA ASP A 30 -5.75 -10.66 -0.02
C ASP A 30 -5.80 -9.14 0.25
N HIS A 31 -4.65 -8.47 0.30
CA HIS A 31 -4.54 -7.03 0.49
C HIS A 31 -4.48 -6.25 -0.84
N ARG A 32 -4.83 -4.97 -0.78
CA ARG A 32 -4.66 -4.00 -1.88
C ARG A 32 -3.65 -2.96 -1.52
N GLU A 33 -2.95 -2.43 -2.52
CA GLU A 33 -1.97 -1.37 -2.34
C GLU A 33 -2.63 0.00 -2.14
N LEU A 34 -2.04 0.80 -1.25
CA LEU A 34 -2.32 2.23 -1.12
C LEU A 34 -1.04 3.06 -1.23
N ARG A 35 -1.15 4.25 -1.82
CA ARG A 35 -0.02 5.15 -2.13
C ARG A 35 -0.22 6.56 -1.57
N GLY A 36 0.87 7.34 -1.53
CA GLY A 36 0.87 8.79 -1.31
C GLY A 36 0.99 9.27 0.14
N GLY A 37 0.49 8.53 1.13
CA GLY A 37 0.47 8.97 2.54
C GLY A 37 -0.80 9.73 2.94
N ALA A 38 -1.12 9.70 4.23
CA ALA A 38 -2.20 10.49 4.82
C ALA A 38 -1.66 11.65 5.68
N PHE A 39 -2.53 12.58 6.08
CA PHE A 39 -2.14 13.68 6.97
C PHE A 39 -1.56 13.19 8.30
N ALA A 40 -1.96 11.99 8.74
CA ALA A 40 -1.43 11.33 9.94
C ALA A 40 -0.12 10.56 9.70
N THR A 41 0.34 10.43 8.45
CA THR A 41 1.59 9.72 8.12
C THR A 41 2.79 10.63 8.41
N HIS A 42 3.84 10.07 9.02
CA HIS A 42 5.04 10.84 9.30
C HIS A 42 5.73 11.29 7.99
N ALA A 43 6.30 12.50 7.97
CA ALA A 43 6.90 13.08 6.76
C ALA A 43 7.98 12.17 6.13
N ARG A 44 8.81 11.51 6.94
CA ARG A 44 9.87 10.58 6.45
C ARG A 44 9.33 9.34 5.72
N MET A 45 8.06 8.99 5.90
CA MET A 45 7.44 7.85 5.21
C MET A 45 6.78 8.26 3.89
N HIS A 46 6.69 9.56 3.59
CA HIS A 46 6.19 10.06 2.32
C HIS A 46 7.25 9.84 1.23
N HIS A 47 7.28 8.62 0.69
CA HIS A 47 8.20 8.23 -0.36
C HIS A 47 7.42 7.58 -1.52
N PRO A 48 7.71 7.90 -2.79
CA PRO A 48 6.99 7.32 -3.94
C PRO A 48 7.01 5.78 -3.99
N CYS A 49 8.11 5.18 -3.52
CA CYS A 49 8.24 3.72 -3.45
C CYS A 49 7.57 3.08 -2.22
N TYR A 50 7.11 3.86 -1.23
CA TYR A 50 6.42 3.30 -0.07
C TYR A 50 5.07 2.70 -0.50
N ARG A 51 4.78 1.51 0.03
CA ARG A 51 3.58 0.72 -0.26
C ARG A 51 2.88 0.41 1.04
N ASN A 52 1.71 1.01 1.24
CA ASN A 52 0.82 0.60 2.31
C ASN A 52 -0.13 -0.49 1.81
N PHE A 53 -0.68 -1.30 2.71
CA PHE A 53 -1.51 -2.45 2.35
C PHE A 53 -2.61 -2.70 3.39
N PHE A 54 -3.84 -2.89 2.93
CA PHE A 54 -4.98 -3.27 3.77
C PHE A 54 -5.94 -4.17 3.00
N GLN A 55 -6.71 -4.98 3.72
CA GLN A 55 -7.83 -5.72 3.12
C GLN A 55 -8.87 -4.72 2.56
N PRO A 56 -9.52 -5.03 1.41
CA PRO A 56 -10.40 -4.09 0.72
C PRO A 56 -11.56 -3.53 1.56
N HIS A 57 -12.04 -4.30 2.53
CA HIS A 57 -13.21 -3.95 3.35
C HIS A 57 -12.88 -3.02 4.54
N ARG A 58 -11.60 -2.75 4.81
CA ARG A 58 -11.17 -1.94 5.98
C ARG A 58 -11.56 -0.47 5.82
N THR A 59 -12.32 0.08 6.76
CA THR A 59 -12.82 1.47 6.74
C THR A 59 -12.26 2.33 7.87
N ASP A 60 -11.38 1.76 8.71
CA ASP A 60 -10.73 2.37 9.86
C ASP A 60 -9.38 3.04 9.53
N VAL A 61 -9.03 3.13 8.25
CA VAL A 61 -7.79 3.73 7.74
C VAL A 61 -8.10 5.07 7.08
N PHE A 62 -7.22 6.06 7.22
CA PHE A 62 -7.27 7.33 6.49
C PHE A 62 -6.98 7.14 4.99
N ALA A 63 -7.93 6.54 4.28
CA ALA A 63 -7.83 6.15 2.88
C ALA A 63 -9.00 6.70 2.06
N GLY A 64 -8.69 7.15 0.85
CA GLY A 64 -9.65 7.54 -0.18
C GLY A 64 -9.29 6.91 -1.53
N PHE A 65 -9.79 7.49 -2.62
CA PHE A 65 -9.46 7.09 -3.97
C PHE A 65 -9.11 8.32 -4.83
N ARG A 66 -8.30 8.10 -5.85
CA ARG A 66 -8.04 9.05 -6.93
C ARG A 66 -8.48 8.39 -8.23
N THR A 67 -9.26 9.10 -9.03
CA THR A 67 -9.70 8.60 -10.34
C THR A 67 -8.57 8.71 -11.36
N VAL A 68 -8.61 7.83 -12.34
CA VAL A 68 -7.69 7.80 -13.48
C VAL A 68 -8.51 7.43 -14.72
N ALA A 69 -8.24 8.08 -15.85
CA ALA A 69 -8.82 7.72 -17.12
C ALA A 69 -7.92 6.70 -17.83
N SER A 70 -8.53 5.80 -18.61
CA SER A 70 -7.77 5.04 -19.60
C SER A 70 -7.12 6.00 -20.60
N ARG A 71 -5.91 5.65 -21.05
CA ARG A 71 -5.27 6.34 -22.18
C ARG A 71 -6.02 6.07 -23.47
#